data_AF-A0A975EML2-F1
#
_entry.id   AF-A0A975EML2-F1
#
_cell.length_a   1.000
_cell.length_b   1.000
_cell.length_c   1.000
_cell.angle_alpha   90.00
_cell.angle_beta   90.00
_cell.angle_gamma   90.00
#
_symmetry.space_group_name_H-M   'P 1'
#
loop_
_entity.id
_entity.type
_entity.pdbx_description
1 polymer ?
#
loop_
_entity_poly.entity_id
_entity_poly.type
_entity_poly.pdbx_seq_one_letter_code
_entity_poly.pdbx_strand_id
1 'polypeptide(L)' 'MRIRWQLSRQDVALMCTDGDRRFAWFTPSVSHIRWERLPVMRRVQRWADNISRGKEDKRQAFTKAEFAEGGKVGAVWNFT' A
#
# COMPACT_ATOMS: atom_id res chain seq x y z
N MET A 1 16.19 6.17 -37.26
CA MET A 1 15.50 6.88 -36.17
C MET A 1 15.40 5.92 -34.98
N ARG A 2 16.12 6.17 -33.88
CA ARG A 2 16.22 5.23 -32.74
C ARG A 2 15.73 5.97 -31.50
N ILE A 3 14.49 5.70 -31.09
CA ILE A 3 13.92 6.28 -29.87
C ILE A 3 14.66 5.62 -28.70
N ARG A 4 15.48 6.41 -28.01
CA ARG A 4 16.20 5.98 -26.81
C ARG A 4 15.30 6.28 -25.62
N TRP A 5 14.57 5.28 -25.13
CA TRP A 5 13.86 5.40 -23.86
C TRP A 5 14.87 5.38 -22.72
N GLN A 6 15.19 6.55 -22.18
CA GLN A 6 15.95 6.67 -20.95
C GLN A 6 15.09 7.42 -19.94
N LEU A 7 14.10 6.73 -19.38
CA LEU A 7 13.37 7.22 -18.21
C LEU A 7 14.35 7.22 -17.04
N SER A 8 14.68 8.39 -16.54
CA SER A 8 15.45 8.53 -15.32
C SER A 8 14.51 8.24 -14.14
N ARG A 9 15.05 7.76 -13.00
CA ARG A 9 14.25 7.56 -11.77
C ARG A 9 13.52 8.83 -11.28
N GLN A 10 13.82 10.00 -11.85
CA GLN A 10 13.22 11.28 -11.48
C GLN A 10 11.88 11.54 -12.21
N ASP A 11 11.54 10.73 -13.22
CA ASP A 11 10.36 10.96 -14.08
C ASP A 11 9.13 10.16 -13.63
N VAL A 12 9.28 9.21 -12.69
CA VAL A 12 8.18 8.34 -12.23
C VAL A 12 8.22 8.23 -10.71
N ALA A 13 7.08 8.54 -10.07
CA ALA A 13 6.89 8.27 -8.65
C ALA A 13 6.40 6.83 -8.43
N LEU A 14 7.00 6.12 -7.47
CA LEU A 14 6.61 4.77 -7.07
C LEU A 14 5.94 4.79 -5.69
N MET A 15 4.75 4.21 -5.60
CA MET A 15 4.03 3.99 -4.35
C MET A 15 3.50 2.55 -4.27
N CYS A 16 3.59 1.94 -3.09
CA CYS A 16 2.99 0.64 -2.80
C CYS A 16 1.74 0.78 -1.90
N THR A 17 0.74 -0.06 -2.13
CA THR A 17 -0.51 -0.07 -1.33
C THR A 17 -0.33 -0.73 0.05
N ASP A 18 0.80 -1.40 0.27
CA ASP A 18 1.09 -2.12 1.50
C ASP A 18 2.53 -1.89 1.91
N GLY A 19 2.76 -1.87 3.23
CA GLY A 19 4.10 -1.78 3.80
C GLY A 19 4.81 -3.13 3.83
N ASP A 20 6.07 -3.14 3.39
CA ASP A 20 6.97 -4.28 3.51
C ASP A 20 8.26 -3.89 4.24
N ARG A 21 8.74 -4.77 5.14
CA ARG A 21 9.98 -4.53 5.88
C ARG A 21 11.20 -4.40 4.95
N ARG A 22 11.14 -5.02 3.77
CA ARG A 22 12.18 -4.94 2.73
C ARG A 22 12.33 -3.55 2.15
N PHE A 23 11.35 -2.65 2.30
CA PHE A 23 11.49 -1.26 1.85
C PHE A 23 12.63 -0.52 2.54
N ALA A 24 13.02 -0.94 3.75
CA ALA A 24 14.20 -0.42 4.44
C ALA A 24 15.53 -0.65 3.69
N TRP A 25 15.56 -1.54 2.70
CA TRP A 25 16.74 -1.82 1.88
C TRP A 25 16.83 -0.95 0.61
N PHE A 26 15.80 -0.15 0.31
CA PHE A 26 15.77 0.71 -0.86
C PHE A 26 16.26 2.11 -0.50
N THR A 27 17.00 2.73 -1.42
CA THR A 27 17.41 4.14 -1.30
C THR A 27 17.01 4.90 -2.59
N PRO A 28 16.08 5.87 -2.52
CA PRO A 28 15.27 6.17 -1.34
C PRO A 28 14.30 5.03 -1.00
N SER A 29 13.76 5.03 0.23
CA SER A 29 12.72 4.06 0.64
C SER A 29 11.50 4.15 -0.28
N VAL A 30 10.70 3.09 -0.36
CA VAL A 30 9.48 3.07 -1.17
C VAL A 30 8.34 3.70 -0.37
N SER A 31 7.67 4.70 -0.95
CA SER A 31 6.46 5.30 -0.37
C SER A 31 5.35 4.26 -0.31
N HIS A 32 4.63 4.14 0.81
CA HIS A 32 3.64 3.08 0.96
C HIS A 32 2.53 3.41 1.96
N ILE A 33 1.44 2.64 1.92
CA ILE A 33 0.42 2.67 2.97
C ILE A 33 0.79 1.66 4.05
N ARG A 34 0.96 2.14 5.27
CA ARG A 34 1.22 1.34 6.47
C ARG A 34 -0.09 1.13 7.23
N TRP A 35 -0.34 -0.11 7.62
CA TRP A 35 -1.50 -0.48 8.44
C TRP A 35 -1.15 -1.64 9.36
N GLU A 36 -1.84 -1.73 10.50
CA GLU A 36 -1.65 -2.81 11.46
C GLU A 36 -2.34 -4.09 11.00
N ARG A 37 -1.59 -5.21 10.90
CA ARG A 37 -2.13 -6.46 10.34
C ARG A 37 -3.09 -7.21 11.26
N LEU A 38 -2.87 -7.10 12.57
CA LEU A 38 -3.61 -7.87 13.58
C LEU A 38 -5.13 -7.61 13.57
N PRO A 39 -5.62 -6.36 13.45
CA PRO A 39 -7.05 -6.08 13.29
C PRO A 39 -7.71 -6.84 12.12
N VAL A 40 -7.07 -6.85 10.94
CA VAL A 40 -7.59 -7.54 9.75
C VAL A 40 -7.63 -9.05 9.98
N MET A 41 -6.53 -9.63 10.48
CA MET A 41 -6.46 -11.08 10.73
C MET A 41 -7.51 -11.53 11.75
N ARG A 42 -7.70 -10.76 12.84
CA ARG A 42 -8.74 -11.05 13.83
C ARG A 42 -10.15 -10.95 13.24
N ARG A 43 -10.40 -10.00 12.34
CA ARG A 43 -11.69 -9.84 11.65
C ARG A 43 -11.98 -11.04 10.76
N VAL A 44 -11.00 -11.51 9.98
CA VAL A 44 -11.12 -12.68 9.10
C VAL A 44 -11.35 -13.95 9.92
N GLN A 45 -10.58 -14.16 11.00
CA GLN A 45 -10.78 -15.32 11.87
C GLN A 45 -12.20 -15.36 12.45
N ARG A 46 -12.67 -14.23 13.02
CA ARG A 46 -14.03 -14.13 13.56
C ARG A 46 -15.10 -14.33 12.49
N TRP A 47 -14.88 -13.84 11.28
CA TRP A 47 -15.78 -14.06 10.16
C TRP A 47 -15.89 -15.56 9.85
N ALA A 48 -14.76 -16.26 9.71
CA ALA A 48 -14.74 -17.70 9.46
C ALA A 48 -15.41 -18.50 10.59
N ASP A 49 -15.16 -18.12 11.85
CA ASP A 49 -15.81 -18.73 13.02
C ASP A 49 -17.32 -18.52 13.03
N ASN A 50 -17.81 -17.38 12.54
CA ASN A 50 -19.24 -17.10 12.43
C ASN A 50 -19.88 -17.92 11.31
N ILE A 51 -19.30 -17.90 10.11
CA ILE A 51 -19.81 -18.63 8.94
C ILE A 51 -19.84 -20.14 9.20
N SER A 52 -18.79 -20.71 9.84
CA SER A 52 -18.75 -22.14 10.18
C SER A 52 -19.85 -22.57 11.16
N ARG A 53 -20.43 -21.64 11.92
CA ARG A 53 -21.55 -21.87 12.85
C ARG A 53 -22.91 -21.50 12.24
N GLY A 54 -22.97 -21.26 10.93
CA GLY A 54 -24.19 -20.85 10.23
C GLY A 54 -24.67 -19.43 10.58
N LYS A 55 -23.81 -18.60 11.18
CA LYS A 55 -24.15 -17.21 11.49
C LYS A 55 -23.92 -16.32 10.28
N GLU A 56 -24.86 -15.45 10.00
CA GLU A 56 -24.69 -14.41 9.00
C GLU A 56 -23.73 -13.32 9.54
N ASP A 57 -22.65 -13.07 8.80
CA ASP A 57 -21.69 -12.01 9.12
C ASP A 57 -21.29 -11.24 7.85
N LYS A 58 -22.08 -10.20 7.54
CA LYS A 58 -21.89 -9.28 6.39
C LYS A 58 -21.25 -7.95 6.80
N ARG A 59 -20.70 -7.86 8.02
CA ARG A 59 -20.22 -6.58 8.57
C ARG A 59 -18.95 -6.12 7.87
N GLN A 60 -18.94 -4.88 7.41
CA GLN A 60 -17.71 -4.23 6.94
C GLN A 60 -16.92 -3.70 8.15
N ALA A 61 -15.60 -3.87 8.12
CA ALA A 61 -14.69 -3.33 9.12
C ALA A 61 -13.56 -2.57 8.43
N PHE A 62 -13.14 -1.45 9.03
CA PHE A 62 -12.04 -0.63 8.54
C PHE A 62 -10.84 -0.75 9.48
N THR A 63 -9.64 -0.72 8.92
CA THR A 63 -8.38 -0.65 9.68
C THR A 63 -7.73 0.69 9.38
N LYS A 64 -7.25 1.36 10.44
CA LYS A 64 -6.52 2.63 10.27
C LYS A 64 -5.28 2.37 9.42
N ALA A 65 -5.09 3.21 8.41
CA ALA A 65 -3.97 3.18 7.51
C ALA A 65 -3.31 4.56 7.47
N GLU A 66 -2.00 4.59 7.30
CA GLU A 66 -1.19 5.80 7.32
C GLU A 66 -0.29 5.81 6.08
N PHE A 67 -0.15 6.97 5.44
CA PHE A 67 0.83 7.13 4.37
C PHE A 67 2.22 7.26 4.99
N ALA A 68 3.11 6.33 4.66
CA ALA A 68 4.52 6.37 5.00
C ALA A 68 5.29 6.89 3.78
N GLU A 69 5.79 8.12 3.90
CA GLU A 69 6.60 8.74 2.86
C GLU A 69 7.97 8.04 2.76
N GLY A 70 8.32 7.65 1.53
CA GLY A 70 9.63 7.11 1.20
C GLY A 70 10.49 8.17 0.53
N GLY A 71 10.88 7.91 -0.72
CA GLY A 71 11.53 8.91 -1.58
C GLY A 71 10.61 10.03 -2.02
N LYS A 72 11.18 11.04 -2.68
CA LYS A 72 10.40 12.16 -3.24
C LYS A 72 9.36 11.63 -4.21
N VAL A 73 8.11 11.58 -3.78
CA VAL A 73 6.95 11.51 -4.67
C VAL A 73 6.86 12.91 -5.27
N GLY A 74 7.54 13.10 -6.41
CA GLY A 74 7.56 14.40 -7.09
C GLY A 74 6.13 14.84 -7.40
N ALA A 75 5.74 16.02 -6.93
CA ALA A 75 4.50 16.65 -7.36
C ALA A 75 4.68 17.07 -8.82
N VAL A 76 4.12 16.30 -9.77
CA VAL A 76 3.99 16.75 -11.15
C VAL A 76 2.66 17.49 -11.27
N TRP A 77 2.63 18.76 -10.85
CA TRP A 77 1.52 19.65 -11.19
C TRP A 77 1.86 20.35 -12.51
N ASN A 78 1.52 19.72 -13.64
CA ASN A 78 1.56 20.39 -14.94
C ASN A 78 0.15 20.42 -15.53
N PHE A 79 -0.61 21.46 -15.18
CA PHE A 79 -1.67 21.98 -16.05
C PHE A 79 -1.09 23.22 -16.74
N THR A 80 -0.51 23.03 -17.92
CA THR A 80 -0.22 24.10 -18.88
C THR A 80 -0.54 23.62 -20.27
#